data_AF-A0A7S0VZN4-F1
#
_entry.id   AF-A0A7S0VZN4-F1
#
_cell.length_a   1.000
_cell.length_b   1.000
_cell.length_c   1.000
_cell.angle_alpha   90.00
_cell.angle_beta   90.00
_cell.angle_gamma   90.00
#
_symmetry.space_group_name_H-M   'P 1'
#
loop_
_entity.id
_entity.type
_entity.pdbx_description
1 polymer ?
#
loop_
_entity_poly.entity_id
_entity_poly.type
_entity_poly.pdbx_seq_one_letter_code
_entity_poly.pdbx_strand_id
1 'polypeptide(L)'
;GGGGGGCVCSVGRYENLTEAGTVDCVPCGPNATTFGTNATSATQCVCEEGTFGDHRGCSPCPAGTYNDRKNQTVCSPCPEGSTSLPGSSHGASQCSCLAGFFRLGSVCTPCPIGTYKDDLAAANCSICPPLTTTNQTASPNRTDCVCSLGAYGPEAGAACLRCPIGTYADALGTVNCTLCAEAAPPPSPGFTTTLATGATMIEQCVCLEGYQGGGGGPAP
;
A
#
# COMPACT_ATOMS: atom_id res chain seq x y z
N GLY A 1 44.57 -39.30 -30.88
CA GLY A 1 43.96 -38.21 -31.67
C GLY A 1 43.83 -37.02 -30.76
N GLY A 2 44.56 -35.94 -31.04
CA GLY A 2 44.55 -34.73 -30.23
C GLY A 2 43.20 -34.01 -30.36
N GLY A 3 42.51 -33.83 -29.23
CA GLY A 3 41.35 -32.97 -29.16
C GLY A 3 41.79 -31.51 -29.24
N GLY A 4 41.76 -30.94 -30.43
CA GLY A 4 41.92 -29.51 -30.64
C GLY A 4 40.72 -28.77 -30.07
N GLY A 5 40.79 -28.40 -28.79
CA GLY A 5 39.84 -27.47 -28.18
C GLY A 5 40.10 -26.08 -28.74
N GLY A 6 39.28 -25.64 -29.69
CA GLY A 6 39.30 -24.25 -30.17
C GLY A 6 38.96 -23.29 -29.02
N CYS A 7 39.60 -22.12 -29.01
CA CYS A 7 39.23 -21.04 -28.09
C CYS A 7 37.84 -20.53 -28.47
N VAL A 8 36.91 -20.55 -27.52
CA VAL A 8 35.53 -20.03 -27.70
C VAL A 8 35.31 -18.83 -26.80
N CYS A 9 34.44 -17.90 -27.20
CA CYS A 9 34.11 -16.76 -26.36
C CYS A 9 33.37 -17.20 -25.08
N SER A 10 33.81 -16.67 -23.94
CA SER A 10 33.16 -16.86 -22.64
C SER A 10 31.76 -16.23 -22.60
N VAL A 11 30.97 -16.59 -21.57
CA VAL A 11 29.66 -15.98 -21.32
C VAL A 11 29.75 -14.45 -21.29
N GLY A 12 28.77 -13.79 -21.89
CA GLY A 12 28.70 -12.32 -21.98
C GLY A 12 29.53 -11.73 -23.13
N ARG A 13 30.07 -12.57 -24.03
CA ARG A 13 30.78 -12.15 -25.24
C ARG A 13 30.31 -12.95 -26.44
N TYR A 14 30.41 -12.35 -27.63
CA TYR A 14 30.11 -12.99 -28.92
C TYR A 14 31.27 -12.83 -29.90
N GLU A 15 31.39 -13.78 -30.82
CA GLU A 15 32.39 -13.80 -31.86
C GLU A 15 32.08 -12.75 -32.93
N ASN A 16 33.10 -12.00 -33.32
CA ASN A 16 33.07 -11.11 -34.47
C ASN A 16 34.27 -11.42 -35.37
N LEU A 17 34.00 -11.82 -36.61
CA LEU A 17 35.05 -12.07 -37.59
C LEU A 17 35.63 -10.74 -38.06
N THR A 18 36.91 -10.52 -37.80
CA THR A 18 37.61 -9.33 -38.28
C THR A 18 37.96 -9.48 -39.77
N GLU A 19 38.17 -8.36 -40.44
CA GLU A 19 38.67 -8.30 -41.83
C GLU A 19 40.00 -9.06 -42.03
N ALA A 20 40.75 -9.31 -40.95
CA ALA A 20 42.00 -10.08 -40.95
C ALA A 20 41.80 -11.61 -40.83
N GLY A 21 40.54 -12.09 -40.78
CA GLY A 21 40.22 -13.51 -40.63
C GLY A 21 40.42 -14.05 -39.21
N THR A 22 40.52 -13.19 -38.19
CA THR A 22 40.62 -13.57 -36.79
C THR A 22 39.28 -13.41 -36.07
N VAL A 23 39.05 -14.21 -35.03
CA VAL A 23 37.87 -14.11 -34.16
C VAL A 23 38.18 -13.17 -33.00
N ASP A 24 37.44 -12.07 -32.89
CA ASP A 24 37.42 -11.23 -31.70
C ASP A 24 36.21 -11.55 -30.82
N CYS A 25 36.39 -11.54 -29.51
CA CYS A 25 35.32 -11.78 -28.55
C CYS A 25 34.80 -10.44 -28.02
N VAL A 26 33.77 -9.92 -28.66
CA VAL A 26 33.16 -8.62 -28.33
C VAL A 26 32.22 -8.77 -27.14
N PRO A 27 32.32 -7.92 -26.10
CA PRO A 27 31.39 -7.94 -24.98
C PRO A 27 29.97 -7.59 -25.42
N CYS A 28 28.98 -8.24 -24.81
CA CYS A 28 27.61 -7.79 -24.86
C CYS A 28 27.47 -6.37 -24.27
N GLY A 29 26.39 -5.68 -24.65
CA GLY A 29 26.06 -4.36 -24.13
C GLY A 29 25.78 -4.35 -22.61
N PRO A 30 25.57 -3.17 -22.01
CA PRO A 30 25.31 -3.05 -20.59
C PRO A 30 24.07 -3.85 -20.18
N ASN A 31 24.18 -4.56 -19.04
CA ASN A 31 23.16 -5.45 -18.49
C ASN A 31 22.73 -6.61 -19.43
N ALA A 32 23.58 -6.96 -20.40
CA ALA A 32 23.36 -8.08 -21.30
C ALA A 32 24.42 -9.16 -21.12
N THR A 33 24.03 -10.40 -21.35
CA THR A 33 24.84 -11.60 -21.20
C THR A 33 24.51 -12.60 -22.30
N THR A 34 25.14 -13.77 -22.30
CA THR A 34 24.76 -14.90 -23.16
C THR A 34 24.25 -16.06 -22.31
N PHE A 35 23.49 -17.00 -22.89
CA PHE A 35 23.04 -18.20 -22.16
C PHE A 35 24.18 -19.16 -21.83
N GLY A 36 25.24 -19.14 -22.65
CA GLY A 36 26.41 -20.00 -22.50
C GLY A 36 27.60 -19.41 -23.25
N THR A 37 28.65 -20.20 -23.34
CA THR A 37 29.84 -19.87 -24.15
C THR A 37 29.55 -19.99 -25.64
N ASN A 38 30.47 -19.53 -26.50
CA ASN A 38 30.44 -19.72 -27.96
C ASN A 38 29.25 -19.04 -28.65
N ALA A 39 28.91 -17.82 -28.24
CA ALA A 39 28.01 -16.98 -29.02
C ALA A 39 28.72 -16.49 -30.29
N THR A 40 28.08 -16.63 -31.43
CA THR A 40 28.60 -16.30 -32.77
C THR A 40 28.06 -14.99 -33.32
N SER A 41 27.17 -14.31 -32.59
CA SER A 41 26.53 -13.06 -33.02
C SER A 41 26.05 -12.23 -31.83
N ALA A 42 26.00 -10.90 -32.02
CA ALA A 42 25.43 -9.95 -31.06
C ALA A 42 23.97 -10.27 -30.72
N THR A 43 23.21 -10.91 -31.63
CA THR A 43 21.82 -11.31 -31.40
C THR A 43 21.65 -12.40 -30.34
N GLN A 44 22.75 -13.05 -29.93
CA GLN A 44 22.76 -14.00 -28.81
C GLN A 44 23.06 -13.32 -27.46
N CYS A 45 23.32 -12.00 -27.46
CA CYS A 45 23.27 -11.21 -26.25
C CYS A 45 21.81 -11.02 -25.83
N VAL A 46 21.53 -11.35 -24.58
CA VAL A 46 20.22 -11.31 -23.96
C VAL A 46 20.29 -10.55 -22.65
N CYS A 47 19.21 -9.87 -22.27
CA CYS A 47 19.18 -9.12 -21.02
C CYS A 47 19.30 -10.03 -19.80
N GLU A 48 20.06 -9.58 -18.81
CA GLU A 48 20.17 -10.25 -17.50
C GLU A 48 18.87 -10.10 -16.69
N GLU A 49 18.74 -10.93 -15.65
CA GLU A 49 17.69 -10.78 -14.65
C GLU A 49 17.73 -9.36 -14.06
N GLY A 50 16.57 -8.81 -13.71
CA GLY A 50 16.42 -7.44 -13.26
C GLY A 50 16.45 -6.41 -14.38
N THR A 51 16.67 -6.81 -15.64
CA THR A 51 16.65 -5.91 -16.81
C THR A 51 15.75 -6.42 -17.92
N PHE A 52 15.33 -5.53 -18.82
CA PHE A 52 14.51 -5.86 -19.97
C PHE A 52 14.99 -5.13 -21.22
N GLY A 53 14.67 -5.66 -22.38
CA GLY A 53 15.02 -5.05 -23.65
C GLY A 53 15.35 -6.11 -24.70
N ASP A 54 16.27 -5.79 -25.59
CA ASP A 54 16.72 -6.71 -26.64
C ASP A 54 18.25 -6.68 -26.78
N HIS A 55 18.77 -7.40 -27.78
CA HIS A 55 20.21 -7.45 -28.08
C HIS A 55 20.86 -6.09 -28.40
N ARG A 56 20.07 -5.04 -28.64
CA ARG A 56 20.56 -3.66 -28.89
C ARG A 56 20.67 -2.85 -27.60
N GLY A 57 20.01 -3.26 -26.53
CA GLY A 57 20.11 -2.58 -25.24
C GLY A 57 19.18 -3.14 -24.17
N CYS A 58 19.73 -3.26 -22.96
CA CYS A 58 19.02 -3.72 -21.78
C CYS A 58 18.94 -2.61 -20.74
N SER A 59 17.73 -2.36 -20.23
CA SER A 59 17.44 -1.36 -19.21
C SER A 59 16.98 -2.04 -17.92
N PRO A 60 17.37 -1.54 -16.74
CA PRO A 60 16.84 -2.07 -15.48
C PRO A 60 15.32 -1.99 -15.44
N CYS A 61 14.69 -2.99 -14.83
CA CYS A 61 13.26 -2.95 -14.54
C CYS A 61 12.94 -1.71 -13.70
N PRO A 62 11.92 -0.92 -14.06
CA PRO A 62 11.49 0.20 -13.23
C PRO A 62 10.93 -0.28 -11.88
N ALA A 63 10.87 0.62 -10.91
CA ALA A 63 10.23 0.33 -9.62
C ALA A 63 8.79 -0.18 -9.80
N GLY A 64 8.39 -1.11 -8.95
CA GLY A 64 7.09 -1.79 -9.07
C GLY A 64 7.06 -2.94 -10.08
N THR A 65 8.19 -3.25 -10.72
CA THR A 65 8.33 -4.39 -11.63
C THR A 65 9.59 -5.20 -11.33
N TYR A 66 9.65 -6.44 -11.81
CA TYR A 66 10.81 -7.32 -11.67
C TYR A 66 11.00 -8.16 -12.92
N ASN A 67 12.21 -8.71 -13.09
CA ASN A 67 12.47 -9.74 -14.08
C ASN A 67 13.35 -10.83 -13.47
N ASP A 68 12.83 -12.04 -13.30
CA ASP A 68 13.54 -13.17 -12.71
C ASP A 68 14.16 -14.12 -13.74
N ARG A 69 14.20 -13.74 -15.02
CA ARG A 69 14.72 -14.57 -16.11
C ARG A 69 15.58 -13.77 -17.07
N LYS A 70 16.57 -14.44 -17.67
CA LYS A 70 17.28 -13.87 -18.82
C LYS A 70 16.36 -13.73 -20.04
N ASN A 71 16.75 -12.86 -20.97
CA ASN A 71 16.10 -12.69 -22.28
C ASN A 71 14.64 -12.25 -22.21
N GLN A 72 14.28 -11.44 -21.22
CA GLN A 72 12.96 -10.81 -21.20
C GLN A 72 12.99 -9.46 -21.91
N THR A 73 11.94 -9.22 -22.69
CA THR A 73 11.68 -7.95 -23.38
C THR A 73 10.82 -7.00 -22.56
N VAL A 74 10.25 -7.48 -21.45
CA VAL A 74 9.37 -6.72 -20.54
C VAL A 74 9.53 -7.24 -19.11
N CYS A 75 9.38 -6.34 -18.14
CA CYS A 75 9.37 -6.72 -16.72
C CYS A 75 7.96 -7.13 -16.28
N SER A 76 7.89 -8.09 -15.38
CA SER A 76 6.64 -8.50 -14.74
C SER A 76 6.25 -7.50 -13.65
N PRO A 77 4.97 -7.11 -13.54
CA PRO A 77 4.53 -6.23 -12.47
C PRO A 77 4.55 -6.93 -11.11
N CYS A 78 4.80 -6.17 -10.06
CA CYS A 78 4.54 -6.62 -8.70
C CYS A 78 3.04 -6.87 -8.46
N PRO A 79 2.68 -7.79 -7.53
CA PRO A 79 1.29 -7.99 -7.12
C PRO A 79 0.62 -6.69 -6.66
N GLU A 80 -0.71 -6.65 -6.72
CA GLU A 80 -1.50 -5.49 -6.27
C GLU A 80 -1.15 -5.08 -4.83
N GLY A 81 -1.07 -3.77 -4.58
CA GLY A 81 -0.70 -3.23 -3.26
C GLY A 81 0.76 -3.42 -2.88
N SER A 82 1.64 -3.75 -3.84
CA SER A 82 3.08 -3.96 -3.60
C SER A 82 3.97 -3.27 -4.63
N THR A 83 5.23 -3.06 -4.27
CA THR A 83 6.24 -2.43 -5.14
C THR A 83 7.61 -3.06 -4.93
N SER A 84 8.47 -2.96 -5.92
CA SER A 84 9.86 -3.41 -5.90
C SER A 84 10.81 -2.26 -6.19
N LEU A 85 12.09 -2.41 -5.84
CA LEU A 85 13.12 -1.46 -6.23
C LEU A 85 13.47 -1.62 -7.72
N PRO A 86 13.99 -0.58 -8.39
CA PRO A 86 14.51 -0.70 -9.74
C PRO A 86 15.56 -1.82 -9.84
N GLY A 87 15.54 -2.58 -10.94
CA GLY A 87 16.48 -3.68 -11.15
C GLY A 87 16.17 -4.97 -10.41
N SER A 88 14.96 -5.13 -9.86
CA SER A 88 14.58 -6.34 -9.11
C SER A 88 14.62 -7.61 -9.98
N SER A 89 15.45 -8.58 -9.57
CA SER A 89 15.85 -9.77 -10.32
C SER A 89 15.39 -11.11 -9.72
N HIS A 90 14.76 -11.14 -8.55
CA HIS A 90 14.43 -12.37 -7.81
C HIS A 90 12.91 -12.59 -7.64
N GLY A 91 12.16 -12.23 -8.66
CA GLY A 91 10.74 -12.51 -8.74
C GLY A 91 9.89 -11.62 -7.83
N ALA A 92 8.63 -12.02 -7.64
CA ALA A 92 7.68 -11.32 -6.76
C ALA A 92 8.11 -11.30 -5.28
N SER A 93 9.12 -12.09 -4.89
CA SER A 93 9.65 -12.09 -3.52
C SER A 93 10.27 -10.74 -3.11
N GLN A 94 10.78 -9.99 -4.09
CA GLN A 94 11.34 -8.65 -3.90
C GLN A 94 10.27 -7.54 -3.88
N CYS A 95 9.00 -7.88 -4.13
CA CYS A 95 7.91 -6.93 -3.96
C CYS A 95 7.59 -6.79 -2.47
N SER A 96 7.65 -5.56 -1.97
CA SER A 96 7.27 -5.15 -0.61
C SER A 96 5.88 -4.53 -0.62
N CYS A 97 5.07 -4.78 0.42
CA CYS A 97 3.73 -4.20 0.50
C CYS A 97 3.81 -2.70 0.76
N LEU A 98 3.05 -1.94 -0.04
CA LEU A 98 2.96 -0.48 0.06
C LEU A 98 2.43 -0.04 1.43
N ALA A 99 2.53 1.26 1.71
CA ALA A 99 1.80 1.88 2.80
C ALA A 99 0.30 1.57 2.65
N GLY A 100 -0.36 1.28 3.77
CA GLY A 100 -1.74 0.79 3.81
C GLY A 100 -1.91 -0.70 3.50
N PHE A 101 -0.85 -1.46 3.21
CA PHE A 101 -0.95 -2.90 2.92
C PHE A 101 0.03 -3.73 3.76
N PHE A 102 -0.46 -4.81 4.36
CA PHE A 102 0.35 -5.77 5.11
C PHE A 102 0.51 -7.08 4.35
N ARG A 103 1.54 -7.86 4.68
CA ARG A 103 1.83 -9.13 4.00
C ARG A 103 1.05 -10.27 4.66
N LEU A 104 0.16 -10.91 3.91
CA LEU A 104 -0.51 -12.14 4.31
C LEU A 104 -0.13 -13.26 3.33
N GLY A 105 0.82 -14.10 3.75
CA GLY A 105 1.44 -15.09 2.86
C GLY A 105 2.24 -14.42 1.73
N SER A 106 1.87 -14.68 0.48
CA SER A 106 2.51 -14.10 -0.72
C SER A 106 1.78 -12.89 -1.29
N VAL A 107 0.72 -12.41 -0.62
CA VAL A 107 -0.14 -11.33 -1.12
C VAL A 107 -0.09 -10.15 -0.15
N CYS A 108 -0.22 -8.93 -0.71
CA CYS A 108 -0.38 -7.72 0.07
C CYS A 108 -1.87 -7.45 0.26
N THR A 109 -2.31 -7.44 1.51
CA THR A 109 -3.71 -7.27 1.91
C THR A 109 -3.90 -5.85 2.46
N PRO A 110 -4.96 -5.13 2.07
CA PRO A 110 -5.21 -3.79 2.58
C PRO A 110 -5.44 -3.82 4.10
N CYS A 111 -4.91 -2.83 4.81
CA CYS A 111 -5.16 -2.63 6.23
C CYS A 111 -6.67 -2.46 6.47
N PRO A 112 -7.28 -3.24 7.38
CA PRO A 112 -8.71 -3.12 7.67
C PRO A 112 -9.03 -1.76 8.31
N ILE A 113 -10.31 -1.39 8.28
CA ILE A 113 -10.81 -0.17 8.95
C ILE A 113 -10.38 -0.17 10.43
N GLY A 114 -9.91 0.99 10.89
CA GLY A 114 -9.39 1.17 12.25
C GLY A 114 -7.91 0.84 12.39
N THR A 115 -7.22 0.55 11.28
CA THR A 115 -5.77 0.33 11.24
C THR A 115 -5.13 1.07 10.06
N TYR A 116 -3.84 1.36 10.18
CA TYR A 116 -3.06 2.05 9.14
C TYR A 116 -1.66 1.44 9.02
N LYS A 117 -0.93 1.73 7.95
CA LYS A 117 0.48 1.37 7.81
C LYS A 117 1.24 2.42 7.01
N ASP A 118 2.12 3.14 7.67
CA ASP A 118 2.91 4.24 7.13
C ASP A 118 4.33 3.83 6.72
N ASP A 119 4.85 2.73 7.27
CA ASP A 119 6.15 2.19 6.91
C ASP A 119 6.04 0.99 5.96
N LEU A 120 6.82 0.99 4.88
CA LEU A 120 6.98 -0.14 3.96
C LEU A 120 7.62 -1.36 4.66
N ALA A 121 8.51 -1.13 5.63
CA ALA A 121 9.22 -2.19 6.35
C ALA A 121 8.38 -2.83 7.47
N ALA A 122 7.28 -2.20 7.90
CA ALA A 122 6.40 -2.77 8.90
C ALA A 122 5.75 -4.07 8.38
N ALA A 123 5.73 -5.12 9.21
CA ALA A 123 5.12 -6.38 8.83
C ALA A 123 3.58 -6.32 8.83
N ASN A 124 3.01 -5.55 9.76
CA ASN A 124 1.58 -5.50 10.06
C ASN A 124 1.06 -4.06 10.10
N CYS A 125 -0.26 -3.91 10.04
CA CYS A 125 -0.93 -2.63 10.27
C CYS A 125 -0.91 -2.26 11.75
N SER A 126 -0.71 -0.97 12.01
CA SER A 126 -0.82 -0.35 13.32
C SER A 126 -2.27 -0.02 13.62
N ILE A 127 -2.71 -0.26 14.85
CA ILE A 127 -4.06 0.08 15.30
C ILE A 127 -4.16 1.60 15.48
N CYS A 128 -5.27 2.18 15.06
CA CYS A 128 -5.57 3.58 15.31
C CYS A 128 -5.63 3.88 16.83
N PRO A 129 -5.27 5.10 17.27
CA PRO A 129 -5.37 5.50 18.68
C PRO A 129 -6.78 5.32 19.27
N PRO A 130 -6.92 5.29 20.61
CA PRO A 130 -8.22 5.13 21.26
C PRO A 130 -9.29 6.11 20.75
N LEU A 131 -10.50 5.58 20.54
CA LEU A 131 -11.67 6.30 20.03
C LEU A 131 -11.48 6.91 18.63
N THR A 132 -10.54 6.37 17.85
CA THR A 132 -10.35 6.72 16.44
C THR A 132 -10.51 5.52 15.52
N THR A 133 -10.85 5.80 14.27
CA THR A 133 -10.99 4.82 13.21
C THR A 133 -10.57 5.45 11.88
N THR A 134 -10.27 4.63 10.89
CA THR A 134 -10.13 5.10 9.51
C THR A 134 -11.49 5.11 8.81
N ASN A 135 -11.66 5.93 7.77
CA ASN A 135 -12.90 5.98 6.99
C ASN A 135 -12.96 4.89 5.90
N GLN A 136 -11.81 4.30 5.58
CA GLN A 136 -11.67 3.30 4.52
C GLN A 136 -10.54 2.31 4.85
N THR A 137 -10.50 1.20 4.12
CA THR A 137 -9.38 0.27 4.16
C THR A 137 -8.14 0.86 3.48
N ALA A 138 -6.99 0.22 3.68
CA ALA A 138 -5.70 0.59 3.10
C ALA A 138 -5.20 2.00 3.46
N SER A 139 -5.45 2.45 4.69
CA SER A 139 -4.96 3.75 5.16
C SER A 139 -3.43 3.78 5.27
N PRO A 140 -2.75 4.65 4.49
CA PRO A 140 -1.31 4.76 4.52
C PRO A 140 -0.77 5.59 5.69
N ASN A 141 -1.58 6.40 6.38
CA ASN A 141 -1.05 7.31 7.39
C ASN A 141 -1.80 7.22 8.72
N ARG A 142 -1.10 7.51 9.82
CA ARG A 142 -1.71 7.65 11.15
C ARG A 142 -2.75 8.77 11.18
N THR A 143 -2.55 9.83 10.41
CA THR A 143 -3.48 10.97 10.31
C THR A 143 -4.79 10.61 9.62
N ASP A 144 -4.90 9.43 8.99
CA ASP A 144 -6.16 8.93 8.45
C ASP A 144 -7.08 8.38 9.55
N CYS A 145 -6.56 8.19 10.77
CA CYS A 145 -7.34 7.86 11.95
C CYS A 145 -8.07 9.13 12.44
N VAL A 146 -9.39 9.14 12.31
CA VAL A 146 -10.26 10.23 12.74
C VAL A 146 -11.12 9.79 13.91
N CYS A 147 -11.68 10.72 14.70
CA CYS A 147 -12.56 10.36 15.80
C CYS A 147 -13.72 9.48 15.33
N SER A 148 -13.98 8.41 16.08
CA SER A 148 -15.14 7.55 15.85
C SER A 148 -16.43 8.29 16.23
N LEU A 149 -17.58 7.75 15.82
CA LEU A 149 -18.88 8.25 16.28
C LEU A 149 -18.93 8.29 17.81
N GLY A 150 -19.57 9.32 18.34
CA GLY A 150 -19.64 9.61 19.77
C GLY A 150 -18.32 10.04 20.39
N ALA A 151 -17.30 10.33 19.60
CA ALA A 151 -16.05 10.91 20.07
C ALA A 151 -15.75 12.23 19.34
N TYR A 152 -14.98 13.08 20.01
CA TYR A 152 -14.50 14.34 19.47
C TYR A 152 -13.02 14.55 19.79
N GLY A 153 -12.34 15.35 18.99
CA GLY A 153 -10.93 15.63 19.17
C GLY A 153 -10.41 16.69 18.21
N PRO A 154 -9.36 17.43 18.60
CA PRO A 154 -8.88 18.56 17.83
C PRO A 154 -8.03 18.17 16.61
N GLU A 155 -7.44 16.97 16.59
CA GLU A 155 -6.42 16.58 15.61
C GLU A 155 -6.62 15.16 15.08
N ALA A 156 -6.50 15.02 13.77
CA ALA A 156 -6.50 13.72 13.12
C ALA A 156 -5.22 12.93 13.49
N GLY A 157 -5.38 11.65 13.76
CA GLY A 157 -4.34 10.78 14.28
C GLY A 157 -4.08 10.91 15.77
N ALA A 158 -4.69 11.84 16.52
CA ALA A 158 -4.59 11.86 17.99
C ALA A 158 -5.67 10.99 18.63
N ALA A 159 -5.50 10.61 19.90
CA ALA A 159 -6.59 9.96 20.63
C ALA A 159 -7.75 10.94 20.85
N CYS A 160 -8.98 10.47 20.68
CA CYS A 160 -10.18 11.29 20.88
C CYS A 160 -10.78 11.08 22.28
N LEU A 161 -11.72 11.95 22.65
CA LEU A 161 -12.48 11.87 23.90
C LEU A 161 -13.93 11.55 23.59
N ARG A 162 -14.61 10.81 24.48
CA ARG A 162 -16.05 10.57 24.34
C ARG A 162 -16.82 11.87 24.51
N CYS A 163 -17.87 12.04 23.71
CA CYS A 163 -18.78 13.16 23.89
C CYS A 163 -19.35 13.19 25.32
N PRO A 164 -19.28 14.32 26.03
CA PRO A 164 -19.84 14.43 27.37
C PRO A 164 -21.37 14.25 27.35
N ILE A 165 -21.93 13.97 28.53
CA ILE A 165 -23.38 13.85 28.71
C ILE A 165 -24.09 15.11 28.17
N GLY A 166 -25.18 14.90 27.43
CA GLY A 166 -25.96 15.96 26.80
C GLY A 166 -25.44 16.40 25.42
N THR A 167 -24.42 15.72 24.89
CA THR A 167 -23.88 15.94 23.55
C THR A 167 -23.72 14.63 22.79
N TYR A 168 -23.68 14.70 21.47
CA TYR A 168 -23.46 13.55 20.58
C TYR A 168 -22.55 13.90 19.40
N ALA A 169 -21.98 12.88 18.76
CA ALA A 169 -21.24 13.02 17.50
C ALA A 169 -21.67 11.92 16.52
N ASP A 170 -22.32 12.30 15.44
CA ASP A 170 -22.89 11.44 14.40
C ASP A 170 -22.08 11.38 13.10
N ALA A 171 -20.95 12.09 13.07
CA ALA A 171 -19.98 12.06 11.99
C ALA A 171 -18.61 11.59 12.47
N LEU A 172 -17.86 10.95 11.57
CA LEU A 172 -16.45 10.66 11.81
C LEU A 172 -15.62 11.94 11.75
N GLY A 173 -14.58 12.02 12.59
CA GLY A 173 -13.70 13.19 12.64
C GLY A 173 -14.35 14.44 13.24
N THR A 174 -15.42 14.27 14.02
CA THR A 174 -16.04 15.39 14.75
C THR A 174 -15.03 16.11 15.64
N VAL A 175 -14.94 17.43 15.49
CA VAL A 175 -14.03 18.27 16.28
C VAL A 175 -14.67 18.70 17.60
N ASN A 176 -15.99 18.94 17.59
CA ASN A 176 -16.78 19.30 18.77
C ASN A 176 -18.12 18.58 18.72
N CYS A 177 -18.57 18.03 19.85
CA CYS A 177 -19.86 17.35 19.92
C CYS A 177 -21.03 18.33 19.79
N THR A 178 -22.10 17.86 19.14
CA THR A 178 -23.35 18.60 18.97
C THR A 178 -24.19 18.50 20.24
N LEU A 179 -24.76 19.61 20.70
CA LEU A 179 -25.66 19.62 21.85
C LEU A 179 -27.01 18.98 21.50
N CYS A 180 -27.53 18.14 22.40
CA CYS A 180 -28.87 17.57 22.26
C CYS A 180 -29.97 18.63 22.11
N ALA A 181 -29.77 19.82 22.70
CA ALA A 181 -30.74 20.92 22.68
C ALA A 181 -30.80 21.66 21.33
N GLU A 182 -29.72 21.62 20.53
CA GLU A 182 -29.61 22.38 19.28
C GLU A 182 -30.16 21.62 18.06
N ALA A 183 -30.28 20.30 18.16
CA ALA A 183 -30.71 19.44 17.05
C ALA A 183 -32.23 19.16 17.03
N ALA A 184 -32.97 19.59 18.05
CA ALA A 184 -34.42 19.38 18.13
C ALA A 184 -35.18 20.53 17.41
N PRO A 185 -36.12 20.25 16.49
CA PRO A 185 -36.83 21.30 15.76
C PRO A 185 -37.61 22.21 16.72
N PRO A 186 -37.63 23.54 16.50
CA PRO A 186 -38.42 24.45 17.33
C PRO A 186 -39.91 24.05 17.30
N PRO A 187 -40.65 24.13 18.43
CA PRO A 187 -40.30 24.75 19.71
C PRO A 187 -39.86 23.70 20.75
N SER A 188 -38.77 22.98 20.49
CA SER A 188 -38.21 22.06 21.47
C SER A 188 -37.57 22.85 22.61
N PRO A 189 -38.01 22.67 23.87
CA PRO A 189 -37.32 23.28 24.98
C PRO A 189 -35.98 22.54 25.16
N GLY A 190 -34.90 23.27 25.40
CA GLY A 190 -33.52 22.74 25.52
C GLY A 190 -33.26 21.85 26.74
N PHE A 191 -34.22 21.01 27.13
CA PHE A 191 -34.18 20.09 28.25
C PHE A 191 -33.99 18.64 27.80
N THR A 192 -33.05 18.42 26.87
CA THR A 192 -32.63 17.10 26.40
C THR A 192 -31.21 16.80 26.88
N THR A 193 -30.95 15.55 27.26
CA THR A 193 -29.64 15.06 27.73
C THR A 193 -29.38 13.65 27.22
N THR A 194 -28.19 13.09 27.46
CA THR A 194 -27.90 11.67 27.21
C THR A 194 -27.77 10.92 28.54
N LEU A 195 -28.03 9.61 28.56
CA LEU A 195 -27.88 8.79 29.76
C LEU A 195 -26.42 8.39 30.06
N ALA A 196 -25.54 8.54 29.08
CA ALA A 196 -24.13 8.21 29.18
C ALA A 196 -23.29 9.08 28.23
N THR A 197 -21.96 9.07 28.45
CA THR A 197 -20.99 9.68 27.52
C THR A 197 -20.89 8.87 26.23
N GLY A 198 -20.57 9.55 25.14
CA GLY A 198 -20.26 8.93 23.85
C GLY A 198 -21.50 8.61 23.02
N ALA A 199 -22.52 9.47 23.08
CA ALA A 199 -23.67 9.34 22.21
C ALA A 199 -23.29 9.58 20.74
N THR A 200 -23.76 8.71 19.86
CA THR A 200 -23.42 8.63 18.44
C THR A 200 -24.49 9.24 17.54
N MET A 201 -25.65 9.61 18.06
CA MET A 201 -26.77 10.16 17.28
C MET A 201 -27.78 10.88 18.17
N ILE A 202 -28.62 11.73 17.56
CA ILE A 202 -29.63 12.56 18.26
C ILE A 202 -30.69 11.72 18.98
N GLU A 203 -31.00 10.52 18.49
CA GLU A 203 -31.99 9.60 19.08
C GLU A 203 -31.57 9.07 20.45
N GLN A 204 -30.29 9.23 20.82
CA GLN A 204 -29.80 8.92 22.16
C GLN A 204 -29.95 10.09 23.14
N CYS A 205 -30.47 11.23 22.67
CA CYS A 205 -30.90 12.32 23.51
C CYS A 205 -32.32 12.06 24.02
N VAL A 206 -32.49 12.07 25.34
CA VAL A 206 -33.75 11.87 26.05
C VAL A 206 -34.15 13.16 26.78
N CYS A 207 -35.44 13.32 27.07
CA CYS A 207 -35.91 14.42 27.90
C CYS A 207 -35.36 14.29 29.34
N LEU A 208 -35.03 15.43 29.95
CA LEU A 208 -34.75 15.48 31.39
C LEU A 208 -35.98 15.01 32.19
N GLU A 209 -35.73 14.50 33.40
CA GLU A 209 -36.79 14.04 34.30
C GLU A 209 -37.82 15.16 34.54
N GLY A 210 -39.11 14.85 34.34
CA GLY A 210 -40.21 15.83 34.41
C GLY A 210 -40.59 16.49 33.08
N TYR A 211 -39.87 16.23 31.98
CA TYR A 211 -40.20 16.71 30.63
C TYR A 211 -40.65 15.55 29.73
N GLN A 212 -41.69 15.75 28.92
CA GLN A 212 -42.19 14.77 27.95
C GLN A 212 -42.09 15.32 26.52
N GLY A 213 -41.55 14.53 25.59
CA GLY A 213 -41.45 14.87 24.17
C GLY A 213 -42.81 14.83 23.48
N GLY A 214 -43.08 15.82 22.62
CA GLY A 214 -44.38 15.99 21.94
C GLY A 214 -44.70 15.00 20.81
N GLY A 215 -43.99 13.87 20.69
CA GLY A 215 -44.19 12.88 19.62
C GLY A 215 -44.16 11.47 20.17
N GLY A 216 -45.29 10.78 20.09
CA GLY A 216 -45.50 9.45 20.66
C GLY A 216 -44.56 8.38 20.09
N GLY A 217 -43.79 7.79 20.99
CA GLY A 217 -43.17 6.47 20.83
C GLY A 217 -43.02 5.88 22.24
N PRO A 218 -43.39 4.61 22.48
CA PRO A 218 -43.50 4.09 23.84
C PRO A 218 -42.12 3.86 24.44
N ALA A 219 -41.91 4.32 25.67
CA ALA A 219 -40.86 3.82 26.54
C ALA A 219 -41.27 2.41 27.05
N PRO A 220 -40.30 1.50 27.28
CA PRO A 220 -40.56 0.12 27.71
C PRO A 220 -41.22 0.00 29.09
#